data_AF-A0A2S6G1L9-F1
#
_entry.id   AF-A0A2S6G1L9-F1
#
_cell.length_a   1.000
_cell.length_b   1.000
_cell.length_c   1.000
_cell.angle_alpha   90.00
_cell.angle_beta   90.00
_cell.angle_gamma   90.00
#
_symmetry.space_group_name_H-M   'P 1'
#
loop_
_entity.id
_entity.type
_entity.pdbx_description
1 polymer ?
#
loop_
_entity_poly.entity_id
_entity_poly.type
_entity_poly.pdbx_seq_one_letter_code
_entity_poly.pdbx_strand_id
1 'polypeptide(L)'
;MQLDHIVRRLDFSALSGTEQRRYVNRIYRIVGVIEQRFPHVAQPEQIRLKHVQFYRNVWLPAHSSSERTKAEHMRALGLLVRALRRPESWLGALGLRPNCYRGGRPSGVGIRKSRKF
;
A
#
# COMPACT_ATOMS: atom_id res chain seq x y z
N MET A 1 12.72 -5.79 -7.47
CA MET A 1 12.08 -4.54 -7.94
C MET A 1 12.58 -3.31 -7.17
N GLN A 2 12.89 -2.17 -7.82
CA GLN A 2 13.29 -0.92 -7.15
C GLN A 2 12.06 -0.07 -6.72
N LEU A 3 12.02 0.39 -5.47
CA LEU A 3 10.86 1.11 -4.88
C LEU A 3 11.18 2.52 -4.38
N ASP A 4 12.41 3.01 -4.54
CA ASP A 4 12.86 4.27 -3.94
C ASP A 4 11.99 5.46 -4.36
N HIS A 5 11.60 5.51 -5.63
CA HIS A 5 10.74 6.58 -6.15
C HIS A 5 9.29 6.51 -5.60
N ILE A 6 8.80 5.32 -5.24
CA ILE A 6 7.48 5.13 -4.60
C ILE A 6 7.54 5.59 -3.15
N VAL A 7 8.56 5.14 -2.42
CA VAL A 7 8.75 5.50 -1.00
C VAL A 7 8.92 7.01 -0.84
N ARG A 8 9.64 7.66 -1.76
CA ARG A 8 9.81 9.14 -1.77
C ARG A 8 8.50 9.92 -1.95
N ARG A 9 7.44 9.31 -2.51
CA ARG A 9 6.12 9.93 -2.69
C ARG A 9 5.23 9.82 -1.46
N LEU A 10 5.59 8.97 -0.50
CA LEU A 10 4.84 8.81 0.74
C LEU A 10 5.21 9.93 1.70
N ASP A 11 4.20 10.50 2.36
CA ASP A 11 4.38 11.46 3.42
C ASP A 11 4.26 10.75 4.78
N PHE A 12 5.41 10.57 5.43
CA PHE A 12 5.53 9.96 6.76
C PHE A 12 5.76 10.99 7.86
N SER A 13 5.60 12.29 7.59
CA SER A 13 5.93 13.38 8.53
C SER A 13 5.23 13.27 9.89
N ALA A 14 4.04 12.66 9.94
CA ALA A 14 3.30 12.45 11.18
C ALA A 14 3.57 11.09 11.87
N LEU A 15 4.60 10.34 11.44
CA LEU A 15 4.99 9.06 12.04
C LEU A 15 6.37 9.13 12.70
N SER A 16 6.57 8.29 13.72
CA SER A 16 7.92 8.05 14.24
C SER A 16 8.79 7.29 13.23
N GLY A 17 10.11 7.43 13.32
CA GLY A 17 11.05 6.74 12.42
C GLY A 17 10.88 5.21 12.44
N THR A 18 10.50 4.64 13.59
CA THR A 18 10.20 3.20 13.71
C THR A 18 8.94 2.81 12.94
N GLU A 19 7.86 3.59 13.05
CA GLU A 19 6.62 3.33 12.32
C GLU A 19 6.81 3.51 10.82
N GLN A 20 7.57 4.52 10.40
CA GLN A 20 7.96 4.72 9.00
C GLN A 20 8.67 3.48 8.45
N ARG A 21 9.70 2.97 9.14
CA ARG A 21 10.40 1.74 8.73
C ARG A 21 9.45 0.55 8.62
N ARG A 22 8.51 0.40 9.56
CA ARG A 22 7.50 -0.68 9.49
C ARG A 22 6.63 -0.57 8.24
N TYR A 23 6.15 0.63 7.88
CA TYR A 23 5.35 0.80 6.66
C TYR A 23 6.17 0.51 5.40
N VAL A 24 7.40 1.02 5.33
CA VAL A 24 8.32 0.76 4.21
C VAL A 24 8.56 -0.74 4.07
N ASN A 25 8.92 -1.43 5.15
CA ASN A 25 9.16 -2.88 5.13
C ASN A 25 7.92 -3.67 4.66
N ARG A 26 6.71 -3.25 5.06
CA ARG A 26 5.48 -3.89 4.57
C ARG A 26 5.24 -3.65 3.09
N ILE A 27 5.53 -2.46 2.58
CA ILE A 27 5.43 -2.16 1.14
C ILE A 27 6.43 -3.03 0.36
N TYR A 28 7.67 -3.13 0.81
CA TYR A 28 8.66 -4.06 0.24
C TYR A 28 8.16 -5.50 0.28
N ARG A 29 7.55 -5.94 1.38
CA ARG A 29 6.98 -7.29 1.49
C ARG A 29 5.87 -7.53 0.47
N ILE A 30 4.94 -6.58 0.34
CA ILE A 30 3.83 -6.67 -0.64
C ILE A 30 4.38 -6.83 -2.05
N VAL A 31 5.33 -5.96 -2.41
CA VAL A 31 5.94 -5.97 -3.74
C VAL A 31 6.73 -7.25 -3.97
N GLY A 32 7.52 -7.71 -3.00
CA GLY A 32 8.28 -8.95 -3.11
C GLY A 32 7.38 -10.17 -3.31
N VAL A 33 6.22 -10.22 -2.65
CA VAL A 33 5.22 -11.28 -2.87
C VAL A 33 4.65 -11.22 -4.29
N ILE A 34 4.36 -10.01 -4.79
CA ILE A 34 3.86 -9.82 -6.15
C ILE A 34 4.93 -10.22 -7.18
N GLU A 35 6.18 -9.83 -6.98
CA GLU A 35 7.33 -10.14 -7.85
C GLU A 35 7.57 -11.66 -7.90
N GLN A 36 7.53 -12.34 -6.75
CA GLN A 36 7.65 -13.81 -6.67
C GLN A 36 6.51 -14.54 -7.39
N ARG A 37 5.27 -14.05 -7.25
CA ARG A 37 4.10 -14.71 -7.87
C ARG A 37 3.98 -14.38 -9.36
N PHE A 38 4.38 -13.19 -9.77
CA PHE A 38 4.21 -12.66 -11.11
C PHE A 38 5.56 -12.16 -11.66
N PRO A 39 6.43 -13.05 -12.14
CA PRO A 39 7.78 -12.70 -12.61
C PRO A 39 7.80 -11.68 -13.76
N HIS A 40 6.70 -11.56 -14.50
CA HIS A 40 6.52 -10.58 -15.57
C HIS A 40 6.31 -9.14 -15.06
N VAL A 41 6.14 -8.96 -13.74
CA VAL A 41 6.03 -7.66 -13.09
C VAL A 41 7.41 -7.27 -12.55
N ALA A 42 8.27 -6.80 -13.45
CA ALA A 42 9.64 -6.38 -13.11
C ALA A 42 9.70 -4.95 -12.54
N GLN A 43 8.72 -4.12 -12.89
CA GLN A 43 8.62 -2.72 -12.45
C GLN A 43 7.37 -2.46 -11.62
N PRO A 44 7.42 -1.54 -10.63
CA PRO A 44 6.25 -1.21 -9.83
C PRO A 44 5.05 -0.68 -10.66
N GLU A 45 5.34 0.02 -11.74
CA GLU A 45 4.36 0.55 -12.69
C GLU A 45 3.62 -0.55 -13.45
N GLN A 46 4.11 -1.79 -13.45
CA GLN A 46 3.43 -2.93 -14.02
C GLN A 46 2.45 -3.58 -13.03
N ILE A 47 2.41 -3.12 -11.78
CA ILE A 47 1.44 -3.59 -10.79
C ILE A 47 0.03 -3.18 -11.23
N ARG A 48 -0.81 -4.20 -11.45
CA ARG A 48 -2.22 -4.11 -11.86
C ARG A 48 -3.15 -4.48 -10.70
N LEU A 49 -4.43 -4.15 -10.82
CA LEU A 49 -5.45 -4.46 -9.82
C LEU A 49 -5.46 -5.94 -9.43
N LYS A 50 -5.32 -6.84 -10.41
CA LYS A 50 -5.26 -8.29 -10.16
C LYS A 50 -4.12 -8.71 -9.21
N HIS A 51 -2.97 -8.03 -9.24
CA HIS A 51 -1.83 -8.36 -8.38
C HIS A 51 -2.07 -7.96 -6.93
N VAL A 52 -2.62 -6.75 -6.72
CA VAL A 52 -2.97 -6.27 -5.37
C VAL A 52 -4.17 -7.02 -4.80
N GLN A 53 -5.12 -7.47 -5.66
CA GLN A 53 -6.20 -8.38 -5.26
C GLN A 53 -5.69 -9.76 -4.88
N PHE A 54 -4.73 -10.32 -5.62
CA PHE A 54 -4.07 -11.58 -5.23
C PHE A 54 -3.44 -11.46 -3.84
N TYR A 55 -2.70 -10.38 -3.58
CA TYR A 55 -2.09 -10.16 -2.27
C TYR A 55 -3.15 -10.13 -1.16
N ARG A 56 -4.22 -9.35 -1.34
CA ARG A 56 -5.32 -9.23 -0.36
C ARG A 56 -6.07 -10.53 -0.14
N ASN A 57 -6.46 -11.21 -1.21
CA ASN A 57 -7.45 -12.29 -1.16
C ASN A 57 -6.80 -13.67 -0.95
N VAL A 58 -5.55 -13.84 -1.38
CA VAL A 58 -4.86 -15.15 -1.36
C VAL A 58 -3.71 -15.14 -0.37
N TRP A 59 -2.75 -14.23 -0.53
CA TRP A 59 -1.54 -14.27 0.27
C TRP A 59 -1.79 -13.85 1.72
N LEU A 60 -2.45 -12.72 1.93
CA LEU A 60 -2.65 -12.12 3.25
C LEU A 60 -3.43 -13.02 4.23
N PRO A 61 -4.55 -13.67 3.84
CA PRO A 61 -5.27 -14.57 4.73
C PRO A 61 -4.48 -15.85 5.05
N ALA A 62 -3.67 -16.33 4.10
CA ALA A 62 -2.85 -17.53 4.29
C ALA A 62 -1.61 -17.29 5.18
N HIS A 63 -1.10 -16.04 5.25
CA HIS A 63 0.15 -15.73 5.95
C HIS A 63 -0.03 -14.91 7.22
N SER A 64 -1.25 -14.49 7.55
CA SER A 64 -1.51 -13.72 8.77
C SER A 64 -2.82 -14.16 9.37
N SER A 65 -2.78 -14.68 10.59
CA SER A 65 -3.96 -15.02 11.39
C SER A 65 -4.52 -13.80 12.15
N SER A 66 -3.66 -12.84 12.50
CA SER A 66 -4.04 -11.65 13.26
C SER A 66 -4.72 -10.59 12.39
N GLU A 67 -5.94 -10.21 12.76
CA GLU A 67 -6.70 -9.12 12.12
C GLU A 67 -5.98 -7.76 12.21
N ARG A 68 -5.25 -7.51 13.29
CA ARG A 68 -4.44 -6.29 13.43
C ARG A 68 -3.34 -6.24 12.38
N THR A 69 -2.61 -7.34 12.21
CA THR A 69 -1.55 -7.47 11.22
C THR A 69 -2.13 -7.33 9.80
N LYS A 70 -3.27 -7.97 9.52
CA LYS A 70 -3.98 -7.82 8.25
C LYS A 70 -4.35 -6.36 7.98
N ALA A 71 -4.91 -5.66 8.96
CA ALA A 71 -5.27 -4.24 8.82
C ALA A 71 -4.05 -3.35 8.52
N GLU A 72 -2.91 -3.59 9.16
CA GLU A 72 -1.67 -2.85 8.89
C GLU A 72 -1.12 -3.12 7.48
N HIS A 73 -1.18 -4.38 7.02
CA HIS A 73 -0.84 -4.73 5.63
C HIS A 73 -1.79 -4.09 4.62
N MET A 74 -3.08 -4.06 4.91
CA MET A 74 -4.09 -3.42 4.07
C MET A 74 -3.86 -1.89 3.98
N ARG A 75 -3.46 -1.24 5.08
CA ARG A 75 -3.04 0.17 5.06
C ARG A 75 -1.81 0.38 4.17
N ALA A 76 -0.79 -0.46 4.31
CA ALA A 76 0.41 -0.41 3.46
C ALA A 76 0.08 -0.65 1.97
N LEU A 77 -0.83 -1.57 1.67
CA LEU A 77 -1.32 -1.84 0.32
C LEU A 77 -2.04 -0.61 -0.27
N GLY A 78 -2.87 0.06 0.52
CA GLY A 78 -3.52 1.31 0.11
C GLY A 78 -2.52 2.42 -0.20
N LEU A 79 -1.47 2.57 0.62
CA LEU A 79 -0.39 3.53 0.37
C LEU A 79 0.36 3.22 -0.93
N LEU A 80 0.66 1.95 -1.20
CA LEU A 80 1.29 1.54 -2.45
C LEU A 80 0.43 1.91 -3.67
N VAL A 81 -0.87 1.58 -3.65
CA VAL A 81 -1.81 1.91 -4.74
C VAL A 81 -1.87 3.43 -4.99
N ARG A 82 -1.92 4.22 -3.92
CA ARG A 82 -1.91 5.68 -4.01
C ARG A 82 -0.58 6.24 -4.51
N ALA A 83 0.55 5.70 -4.07
CA ALA A 83 1.89 6.14 -4.50
C ALA A 83 2.18 5.79 -5.97
N LEU A 84 1.61 4.70 -6.47
CA LEU A 84 1.55 4.32 -7.88
C LEU A 84 0.59 5.19 -8.71
N ARG A 85 -0.08 6.17 -8.11
CA ARG A 85 -1.08 7.04 -8.75
C ARG A 85 -2.19 6.26 -9.45
N ARG A 86 -2.60 5.13 -8.88
CA ARG A 86 -3.70 4.32 -9.42
C ARG A 86 -5.06 4.93 -9.05
N PRO A 87 -6.10 4.64 -9.85
CA PRO A 87 -7.44 5.15 -9.60
C PRO A 87 -7.96 4.77 -8.22
N GLU A 88 -8.74 5.65 -7.58
CA GLU A 88 -9.36 5.36 -6.29
C GLU A 88 -10.33 4.17 -6.34
N SER A 89 -10.87 3.85 -7.52
CA SER A 89 -11.69 2.65 -7.73
C SER A 89 -10.96 1.36 -7.33
N TRP A 90 -9.62 1.33 -7.40
CA TRP A 90 -8.82 0.19 -6.93
C TRP A 90 -8.86 0.08 -5.42
N LEU A 91 -8.82 1.20 -4.69
CA LEU A 91 -9.00 1.19 -3.23
C LEU A 91 -10.38 0.66 -2.88
N GLY A 92 -11.41 1.04 -3.67
CA GLY A 92 -12.75 0.47 -3.56
C GLY A 92 -12.76 -1.05 -3.71
N ALA A 93 -12.16 -1.57 -4.78
CA ALA A 93 -12.04 -3.01 -5.04
C ALA A 93 -11.24 -3.77 -3.97
N LEU A 94 -10.38 -3.08 -3.22
CA LEU A 94 -9.62 -3.61 -2.09
C LEU A 94 -10.36 -3.49 -0.75
N GLY A 95 -11.57 -2.92 -0.71
CA GLY A 95 -12.29 -2.67 0.54
C GLY A 95 -11.66 -1.56 1.40
N LEU A 96 -10.80 -0.73 0.80
CA LEU A 96 -10.08 0.38 1.43
C LEU A 96 -10.78 1.72 1.19
N ARG A 97 -12.11 1.73 1.00
CA ARG A 97 -12.84 2.98 0.81
C ARG A 97 -12.63 3.87 2.03
N PRO A 98 -12.24 5.15 1.86
CA PRO A 98 -12.27 6.09 2.95
C PRO A 98 -13.70 6.11 3.48
N ASN A 99 -13.85 5.80 4.77
CA ASN A 99 -15.16 5.74 5.39
C ASN A 99 -15.65 7.18 5.53
N CYS A 100 -16.34 7.70 4.50
CA CYS A 100 -16.84 9.07 4.44
C CYS A 100 -17.83 9.40 5.58
N TYR A 101 -18.34 8.38 6.29
CA TYR A 101 -19.32 8.51 7.37
C TYR A 101 -18.75 8.51 8.79
N ARG A 102 -17.44 8.30 9.00
CA ARG A 102 -16.84 8.40 10.34
C ARG A 102 -15.83 9.52 10.36
N GLY A 103 -16.17 10.62 11.04
CA GLY A 103 -15.26 11.71 11.41
C GLY A 103 -14.16 11.21 12.36
N GLY A 104 -13.25 10.39 11.82
CA GLY A 104 -12.11 9.83 12.52
C GLY A 104 -10.82 10.58 12.19
N ARG A 105 -9.86 10.49 13.11
CA ARG A 105 -8.52 11.09 12.99
C ARG A 105 -7.92 10.82 11.60
N PRO A 106 -7.45 11.86 10.88
CA PRO A 106 -6.78 11.68 9.60
C PRO A 106 -5.67 10.63 9.75
N SER A 107 -5.62 9.66 8.84
CA SER A 107 -4.50 8.73 8.79
C SER A 107 -3.22 9.54 8.57
N GLY A 108 -2.31 9.53 9.55
CA GLY A 108 -1.06 10.32 9.54
C GLY A 108 -0.04 9.93 8.45
N VAL A 109 -0.45 9.16 7.45
CA VAL A 109 0.34 8.85 6.27
C VAL A 109 -0.40 9.30 5.04
N GLY A 110 0.16 10.31 4.37
CA GLY A 110 -0.37 10.90 3.16
C GLY A 110 0.42 10.50 1.92
N ILE A 111 -0.06 10.94 0.77
CA ILE A 111 0.80 11.09 -0.41
C ILE A 111 1.29 12.51 -0.43
N ARG A 112 2.60 12.72 -0.62
CA ARG A 112 3.14 14.06 -0.86
C ARG A 112 2.44 14.63 -2.08
N LYS A 113 1.59 15.64 -1.87
CA LYS A 113 1.01 16.42 -2.96
C LYS A 113 2.18 17.10 -3.64
N SER A 114 2.52 16.69 -4.86
CA SER A 114 3.40 17.49 -5.70
C SER A 114 2.75 18.86 -5.81
N ARG A 115 3.41 19.91 -5.30
CA ARG A 115 3.04 21.27 -5.70
C ARG A 115 3.14 21.28 -7.21
N LYS A 116 2.00 21.41 -7.90
CA LYS A 116 2.01 21.82 -9.30
C LYS A 116 2.68 23.18 -9.30
N PHE A 117 3.84 23.27 -9.95
CA PHE A 117 4.27 24.54 -10.52
C PHE A 117 3.39 24.83 -11.73
#